data_AF-A0A2A2SJJ2-F1
#
_entry.id   AF-A0A2A2SJJ2-F1
#
_cell.length_a   1.000
_cell.length_b   1.000
_cell.length_c   1.000
_cell.angle_alpha   90.00
_cell.angle_beta   90.00
_cell.angle_gamma   90.00
#
_symmetry.space_group_name_H-M   'P 1'
#
loop_
_entity.id
_entity.type
_entity.pdbx_description
1 polymer ?
#
loop_
_entity_poly.entity_id
_entity_poly.type
_entity_poly.pdbx_seq_one_letter_code
_entity_poly.pdbx_strand_id
1 'polypeptide(L)'
;MRLGAKLDEWQAAGLIDGDAAAAIRAHEDGRHRPVALFAVAGLGALALGLGVLLVVAANWDALPAWSKLAAHLFFLALAGAAALHFTRNDRVGAGEVSLFLLGALTLAGIALHSQVYQLTGPLWQALAWWTLMVSPALLLLGRTRLTAYGYGGMLVALAIAYVTEREADVLGGNLAAALPSALVLIGLVRSGGERRKAFHDALLELGVVLALLGASLAQLGWTFGVDRDDAGDWAVRLPLAVALAALVGALAFWLRSRSEAVLLATVVSGSAMAAALALALPHGSGPLERFFGALVYLALWGAVAAAATRAGWRRLFGVAVAAAALRLFLIYFELFYSLAFTGVGLIVAGVLLIALTWGWSRIMRRSGR
;
A
#
# COMPACT_ATOMS: atom_id res chain seq x y z
N MET A 1 -9.95 19.77 -32.18
CA MET A 1 -9.97 20.79 -33.25
C MET A 1 -8.61 20.79 -33.92
N ARG A 2 -8.55 20.67 -35.25
CA ARG A 2 -7.29 20.61 -36.01
C ARG A 2 -6.60 21.97 -35.94
N LEU A 3 -5.29 21.98 -35.67
CA LEU A 3 -4.45 23.17 -35.53
C LEU A 3 -4.68 24.21 -36.65
N GLY A 4 -4.87 23.75 -37.89
CA GLY A 4 -5.16 24.61 -39.04
C GLY A 4 -6.36 25.54 -38.84
N ALA A 5 -7.50 25.00 -38.38
CA ALA A 5 -8.72 25.78 -38.19
C ALA A 5 -8.58 26.86 -37.09
N LYS A 6 -7.78 26.60 -36.05
CA LYS A 6 -7.49 27.59 -35.01
C LYS A 6 -6.56 28.70 -35.52
N LEU A 7 -5.58 28.35 -36.34
CA LEU A 7 -4.69 29.34 -36.94
C LEU A 7 -5.45 30.25 -37.92
N ASP A 8 -6.38 29.69 -38.70
CA ASP A 8 -7.25 30.47 -39.58
C ASP A 8 -8.18 31.39 -38.79
N GLU A 9 -8.74 30.91 -37.67
CA GLU A 9 -9.56 31.71 -36.76
C GLU A 9 -8.75 32.86 -36.11
N TRP A 10 -7.54 32.59 -35.63
CA TRP A 10 -6.67 33.60 -35.02
C TRP A 10 -6.16 34.63 -36.03
N GLN A 11 -5.91 34.21 -37.27
CA GLN A 11 -5.55 35.11 -38.36
C GLN A 11 -6.74 35.99 -38.77
N ALA A 12 -7.95 35.41 -38.87
CA ALA A 12 -9.18 36.15 -39.16
C ALA A 12 -9.56 37.14 -38.04
N ALA A 13 -9.24 36.80 -36.79
CA ALA A 13 -9.41 37.68 -35.63
C ALA A 13 -8.30 38.76 -35.50
N GLY A 14 -7.31 38.78 -36.40
CA GLY A 14 -6.20 39.73 -36.40
C GLY A 14 -5.21 39.55 -35.23
N LEU A 15 -5.25 38.39 -34.55
CA LEU A 15 -4.38 38.08 -33.41
C LEU A 15 -2.96 37.71 -33.86
N ILE A 16 -2.82 37.18 -35.08
CA ILE A 16 -1.56 36.80 -35.71
C ILE A 16 -1.59 37.20 -37.19
N ASP A 17 -0.43 37.53 -37.76
CA ASP A 17 -0.28 37.77 -39.20
C ASP A 17 -0.05 36.45 -39.97
N GLY A 18 -0.09 36.54 -41.31
CA GLY A 18 0.08 35.39 -42.19
C GLY A 18 1.45 34.72 -42.08
N ASP A 19 2.49 35.52 -41.82
CA ASP A 19 3.86 35.03 -41.68
C ASP A 19 4.06 34.27 -40.36
N ALA A 20 3.49 34.76 -39.26
CA ALA A 20 3.46 34.08 -37.97
C ALA A 20 2.62 32.79 -38.03
N ALA A 21 1.47 32.81 -38.71
CA ALA A 21 0.66 31.60 -38.91
C ALA A 21 1.42 30.54 -39.71
N ALA A 22 2.15 30.93 -40.76
CA ALA A 22 3.00 30.04 -41.56
C ALA A 22 4.19 29.48 -40.74
N ALA A 23 4.85 30.31 -39.94
CA ALA A 23 5.95 29.90 -39.06
C ALA A 23 5.49 28.88 -37.99
N ILE A 24 4.32 29.08 -37.39
CA ILE A 24 3.75 28.15 -36.41
C ILE A 24 3.37 26.81 -37.06
N ARG A 25 2.79 26.82 -38.27
CA ARG A 25 2.52 25.58 -39.02
C ARG A 25 3.80 24.81 -39.28
N ALA A 26 4.82 25.46 -39.84
CA ALA A 26 6.11 24.81 -40.13
C ALA A 26 6.77 24.25 -38.86
N HIS A 27 6.66 24.95 -37.73
CA HIS A 27 7.22 24.52 -36.45
C HIS A 27 6.49 23.31 -35.83
N GLU A 28 5.17 23.22 -36.00
CA GLU A 28 4.35 22.10 -35.51
C GLU A 28 4.41 20.88 -36.44
N ASP A 29 4.44 21.09 -37.75
CA ASP A 29 4.62 20.02 -38.76
C ASP A 29 5.97 19.31 -38.57
N GLY A 30 7.02 20.07 -38.24
CA GLY A 30 8.35 19.52 -37.91
C GLY A 30 8.40 18.70 -36.59
N ARG A 31 7.36 18.78 -35.75
CA ARG A 31 7.25 18.05 -34.47
C ARG A 31 6.25 16.89 -34.48
N HIS A 32 5.69 16.55 -35.64
CA HIS A 32 4.92 15.32 -35.81
C HIS A 32 5.82 14.09 -35.61
N ARG A 33 5.96 13.67 -34.34
CA ARG A 33 6.48 12.34 -34.02
C ARG A 33 5.59 11.34 -34.74
N PRO A 34 6.12 10.44 -35.57
CA PRO A 34 5.30 9.50 -36.31
C PRO A 34 4.78 8.42 -35.36
N VAL A 35 3.79 8.76 -34.55
CA VAL A 35 3.18 7.89 -33.53
C VAL A 35 2.72 6.58 -34.18
N ALA A 36 2.21 6.64 -35.41
CA ALA A 36 1.87 5.45 -36.19
C ALA A 36 3.10 4.55 -36.48
N LEU A 37 4.24 5.11 -36.89
CA LEU A 37 5.47 4.32 -37.09
C LEU A 37 5.98 3.72 -35.77
N PHE A 38 5.96 4.48 -34.68
CA PHE A 38 6.33 3.95 -33.36
C PHE A 38 5.35 2.90 -32.84
N ALA A 39 4.05 3.06 -33.11
CA ALA A 39 3.04 2.08 -32.77
C ALA A 39 3.20 0.79 -33.59
N VAL A 40 3.43 0.89 -34.90
CA VAL A 40 3.71 -0.26 -35.77
C VAL A 40 5.01 -0.95 -35.38
N ALA A 41 6.08 -0.19 -35.11
CA ALA A 41 7.34 -0.74 -34.61
C ALA A 41 7.18 -1.42 -33.25
N GLY A 42 6.40 -0.82 -32.34
CA GLY A 42 6.07 -1.39 -31.04
C GLY A 42 5.26 -2.69 -31.15
N LEU A 43 4.25 -2.72 -32.03
CA LEU A 43 3.49 -3.95 -32.34
C LEU A 43 4.37 -5.03 -32.95
N GLY A 44 5.27 -4.66 -33.88
CA GLY A 44 6.22 -5.59 -34.48
C GLY A 44 7.17 -6.20 -33.45
N ALA A 45 7.73 -5.38 -32.55
CA ALA A 45 8.59 -5.85 -31.46
C ALA A 45 7.82 -6.75 -30.47
N LEU A 46 6.58 -6.40 -30.14
CA LEU A 46 5.71 -7.20 -29.29
C LEU A 46 5.40 -8.56 -29.95
N ALA A 47 5.02 -8.56 -31.23
CA ALA A 47 4.74 -9.77 -31.99
C ALA A 47 5.98 -10.67 -32.09
N LEU A 48 7.16 -10.10 -32.31
CA LEU A 48 8.42 -10.84 -32.31
C LEU A 48 8.69 -11.47 -30.94
N GLY A 49 8.57 -10.69 -29.85
CA GLY A 49 8.76 -11.18 -28.49
C GLY A 49 7.79 -12.31 -28.13
N LEU A 50 6.50 -12.13 -28.43
CA LEU A 50 5.48 -13.16 -28.25
C LEU A 50 5.75 -14.39 -29.12
N GLY A 51 6.16 -14.20 -30.37
CA GLY A 51 6.51 -15.29 -31.27
C GLY A 51 7.65 -16.16 -30.71
N VAL A 52 8.71 -15.54 -30.19
CA VAL A 52 9.80 -16.25 -29.53
C VAL A 52 9.31 -17.02 -28.30
N LEU A 53 8.50 -16.37 -27.44
CA LEU A 53 7.92 -17.02 -26.27
C LEU A 53 7.03 -18.21 -26.65
N LEU A 54 6.23 -18.08 -27.70
CA LEU A 54 5.35 -19.15 -28.20
C LEU A 54 6.14 -20.30 -28.79
N VAL A 55 7.22 -20.05 -29.54
CA VAL A 55 8.11 -21.12 -30.04
C VAL A 55 8.75 -21.87 -28.88
N VAL A 56 9.23 -21.16 -27.86
CA VAL A 56 9.78 -21.79 -26.64
C VAL A 56 8.71 -22.61 -25.91
N ALA A 57 7.51 -22.05 -25.74
CA ALA A 57 6.39 -22.72 -25.08
C ALA A 57 5.93 -23.98 -25.84
N ALA A 58 5.84 -23.91 -27.18
CA ALA A 58 5.46 -25.04 -28.02
C ALA A 58 6.47 -26.20 -27.96
N ASN A 59 7.73 -25.90 -27.66
CA ASN A 59 8.80 -26.90 -27.51
C ASN A 59 9.16 -27.16 -26.04
N TRP A 60 8.33 -26.70 -25.09
CA TRP A 60 8.67 -26.73 -23.67
C TRP A 60 9.00 -28.13 -23.17
N ASP A 61 8.24 -29.14 -23.57
CA ASP A 61 8.43 -30.52 -23.12
C ASP A 61 9.68 -31.17 -23.72
N ALA A 62 10.10 -30.74 -24.90
CA ALA A 62 11.32 -31.22 -25.56
C ALA A 62 12.60 -30.63 -24.95
N LEU A 63 12.51 -29.49 -24.25
CA LEU A 63 13.67 -28.84 -23.64
C LEU A 63 14.12 -29.59 -22.37
N PRO A 64 15.39 -30.04 -22.29
CA PRO A 64 15.93 -30.66 -21.09
C PRO A 64 15.86 -29.74 -19.87
N ALA A 65 15.62 -30.30 -18.68
CA ALA A 65 15.53 -29.56 -17.42
C ALA A 65 16.72 -28.60 -17.19
N TRP A 66 17.96 -29.08 -17.39
CA TRP A 66 19.16 -28.27 -17.19
C TRP A 66 19.20 -27.04 -18.10
N SER A 67 18.65 -27.11 -19.32
CA SER A 67 18.63 -25.98 -20.26
C SER A 67 17.66 -24.89 -19.81
N LYS A 68 16.48 -25.28 -19.29
CA LYS A 68 15.50 -24.36 -18.70
C LYS A 68 16.09 -23.65 -17.48
N LEU A 69 16.75 -24.40 -16.61
CA LEU A 69 17.39 -23.87 -15.39
C LEU A 69 18.59 -22.98 -15.73
N ALA A 70 19.43 -23.37 -16.70
CA ALA A 70 20.59 -22.58 -17.13
C ALA A 70 20.15 -21.25 -17.77
N ALA A 71 19.13 -21.28 -18.64
CA ALA A 71 18.58 -20.06 -19.22
C ALA A 71 17.99 -19.14 -18.15
N HIS A 72 17.24 -19.70 -17.20
CA HIS A 72 16.71 -18.95 -16.06
C HIS A 72 17.83 -18.29 -15.23
N LEU A 73 18.86 -19.05 -14.86
CA LEU A 73 19.99 -18.55 -14.08
C LEU A 73 20.76 -17.45 -14.83
N PHE A 74 20.95 -17.61 -16.15
CA PHE A 74 21.55 -16.58 -17.00
C PHE A 74 20.77 -15.27 -16.95
N PHE A 75 19.46 -15.29 -17.16
CA PHE A 75 18.62 -14.08 -17.10
C PHE A 75 18.57 -13.49 -15.70
N LEU A 76 18.54 -14.31 -14.66
CA LEU A 76 18.58 -13.86 -13.26
C LEU A 76 19.89 -13.13 -12.96
N ALA A 77 21.03 -13.71 -13.35
CA ALA A 77 22.34 -13.09 -13.20
C ALA A 77 22.45 -11.78 -14.00
N LEU A 78 21.92 -11.76 -15.23
CA LEU A 78 21.87 -10.56 -16.06
C LEU A 78 21.03 -9.45 -15.42
N ALA A 79 19.85 -9.78 -14.88
CA ALA A 79 19.01 -8.80 -14.18
C ALA A 79 19.70 -8.24 -12.92
N GLY A 80 20.36 -9.09 -12.13
CA GLY A 80 21.14 -8.68 -10.97
C GLY A 80 22.33 -7.78 -11.34
N ALA A 81 23.10 -8.14 -12.37
CA ALA A 81 24.21 -7.35 -12.88
C ALA A 81 23.73 -6.00 -13.44
N ALA A 82 22.63 -5.99 -14.19
CA ALA A 82 22.01 -4.77 -14.72
C ALA A 82 21.52 -3.85 -13.59
N ALA A 83 20.87 -4.40 -12.55
CA ALA A 83 20.43 -3.63 -11.39
C ALA A 83 21.61 -2.94 -10.70
N LEU A 84 22.72 -3.66 -10.48
CA LEU A 84 23.93 -3.09 -9.91
C LEU A 84 24.55 -2.01 -10.82
N HIS A 85 24.69 -2.30 -12.11
CA HIS A 85 25.28 -1.39 -13.08
C HIS A 85 24.48 -0.08 -13.22
N PHE A 86 23.18 -0.17 -13.48
CA PHE A 86 22.35 1.01 -13.68
C PHE A 86 22.14 1.82 -12.41
N THR A 87 22.06 1.17 -11.24
CA THR A 87 21.95 1.89 -9.97
C THR A 87 23.23 2.66 -9.64
N ARG A 88 24.41 2.05 -9.88
CA ARG A 88 25.72 2.71 -9.68
C ARG A 88 25.93 3.89 -10.63
N ASN A 89 25.41 3.80 -11.84
CA ASN A 89 25.49 4.86 -12.85
C ASN A 89 24.33 5.87 -12.78
N ASP A 90 23.59 5.91 -11.67
CA ASP A 90 22.46 6.83 -11.42
C ASP A 90 21.36 6.81 -12.50
N ARG A 91 21.24 5.70 -13.26
CA ARG A 91 20.17 5.47 -14.23
C ARG A 91 18.93 4.90 -13.52
N VAL A 92 18.25 5.73 -12.74
CA VAL A 92 17.15 5.31 -11.83
C VAL A 92 16.11 4.43 -12.54
N GLY A 93 15.56 4.85 -13.67
CA GLY A 93 14.51 4.09 -14.37
C GLY A 93 14.97 2.68 -14.77
N ALA A 94 16.17 2.56 -15.36
CA ALA A 94 16.71 1.28 -15.77
C ALA A 94 17.06 0.40 -14.56
N GLY A 95 17.62 0.98 -13.50
CA GLY A 95 17.89 0.27 -12.25
C GLY A 95 16.63 -0.33 -11.62
N GLU A 96 15.54 0.43 -11.57
CA GLU A 96 14.26 -0.03 -11.02
C GLU A 96 13.61 -1.12 -11.86
N VAL A 97 13.67 -1.00 -13.20
CA VAL A 97 13.22 -2.07 -14.10
C VAL A 97 14.05 -3.34 -13.88
N SER A 98 15.38 -3.22 -13.72
CA SER A 98 16.23 -4.37 -13.45
C SER A 98 15.94 -5.01 -12.08
N LEU A 99 15.65 -4.21 -11.04
CA LEU A 99 15.24 -4.73 -9.72
C LEU A 99 13.88 -5.42 -9.77
N PHE A 100 12.93 -4.87 -10.53
CA PHE A 100 11.65 -5.52 -10.78
C PHE A 100 11.83 -6.85 -11.51
N LEU A 101 12.63 -6.87 -12.58
CA LEU A 101 12.94 -8.08 -13.33
C LEU A 101 13.65 -9.12 -12.46
N LEU A 102 14.57 -8.70 -11.60
CA LEU A 102 15.22 -9.58 -10.63
C LEU A 102 14.17 -10.25 -9.73
N GLY A 103 13.27 -9.47 -9.12
CA GLY A 103 12.19 -10.01 -8.29
C GLY A 103 11.25 -10.94 -9.06
N ALA A 104 10.81 -10.55 -10.25
CA ALA A 104 9.92 -11.35 -11.09
C ALA A 104 10.59 -12.66 -11.54
N LEU A 105 11.85 -12.60 -11.96
CA LEU A 105 12.63 -13.77 -12.34
C LEU A 105 12.85 -14.69 -11.14
N THR A 106 13.18 -14.19 -9.94
CA THR A 106 13.29 -15.05 -8.75
C THR A 106 12.00 -15.83 -8.50
N LEU A 107 10.83 -15.19 -8.58
CA LEU A 107 9.55 -15.86 -8.39
C LEU A 107 9.28 -16.90 -9.49
N ALA A 108 9.52 -16.53 -10.75
CA ALA A 108 9.42 -17.44 -11.89
C ALA A 108 10.40 -18.62 -11.78
N GLY A 109 11.58 -18.39 -11.23
CA GLY A 109 12.59 -19.39 -10.93
C GLY A 109 12.09 -20.40 -9.91
N ILE A 110 11.51 -19.94 -8.80
CA ILE A 110 10.91 -20.81 -7.77
C ILE A 110 9.81 -21.69 -8.39
N ALA A 111 8.93 -21.11 -9.20
CA ALA A 111 7.88 -21.86 -9.91
C ALA A 111 8.46 -22.86 -10.92
N LEU A 112 9.51 -22.47 -11.67
CA LEU A 112 10.19 -23.34 -12.62
C LEU A 112 10.86 -24.53 -11.93
N HIS A 113 11.53 -24.31 -10.79
CA HIS A 113 12.14 -25.38 -10.00
C HIS A 113 11.08 -26.33 -9.46
N SER A 114 9.95 -25.79 -8.97
CA SER A 114 8.80 -26.60 -8.53
C SER A 114 8.25 -27.46 -9.68
N GLN A 115 8.13 -26.91 -10.89
CA GLN A 115 7.67 -27.68 -12.05
C GLN A 115 8.67 -28.77 -12.47
N VAL A 116 9.96 -28.43 -12.61
CA VAL A 116 11.00 -29.35 -13.10
C VAL A 116 11.20 -30.53 -12.16
N TYR A 117 11.21 -30.27 -10.85
CA TYR A 117 11.41 -31.30 -9.82
C TYR A 117 10.10 -31.83 -9.23
N GLN A 118 8.96 -31.42 -9.79
CA GLN A 118 7.61 -31.82 -9.33
C GLN A 118 7.40 -31.58 -7.83
N LEU A 119 7.98 -30.48 -7.30
CA LEU A 119 7.83 -30.12 -5.90
C LEU A 119 6.47 -29.46 -5.69
N THR A 120 5.73 -29.93 -4.70
CA THR A 120 4.52 -29.28 -4.21
C THR A 120 4.79 -28.60 -2.89
N GLY A 121 4.17 -27.45 -2.65
CA GLY A 121 4.31 -26.76 -1.37
C GLY A 121 3.33 -25.59 -1.23
N PRO A 122 3.12 -25.14 0.01
CA PRO A 122 2.28 -23.98 0.30
C PRO A 122 2.93 -22.69 -0.26
N LEU A 123 2.09 -21.71 -0.63
CA LEU A 123 2.53 -20.46 -1.25
C LEU A 123 3.48 -19.67 -0.33
N TRP A 124 3.26 -19.71 0.98
CA TRP A 124 4.10 -18.97 1.92
C TRP A 124 5.57 -19.40 1.85
N GLN A 125 5.88 -20.67 1.53
CA GLN A 125 7.26 -21.13 1.39
C GLN A 125 7.94 -20.50 0.17
N ALA A 126 7.22 -20.43 -0.95
CA ALA A 126 7.71 -19.77 -2.15
C ALA A 126 7.96 -18.27 -1.90
N LEU A 127 7.02 -17.60 -1.23
CA LEU A 127 7.15 -16.18 -0.89
C LEU A 127 8.24 -15.91 0.16
N ALA A 128 8.49 -16.85 1.09
CA ALA A 128 9.57 -16.75 2.07
C ALA A 128 10.94 -16.85 1.38
N TRP A 129 11.13 -17.82 0.48
CA TRP A 129 12.35 -17.92 -0.33
C TRP A 129 12.56 -16.70 -1.21
N TRP A 130 11.49 -16.22 -1.85
CA TRP A 130 11.53 -14.98 -2.63
C TRP A 130 11.99 -13.79 -1.77
N THR A 131 11.40 -13.65 -0.59
CA THR A 131 11.74 -12.57 0.35
C THR A 131 13.20 -12.67 0.75
N LEU A 132 13.69 -13.86 1.12
CA LEU A 132 15.08 -14.07 1.53
C LEU A 132 16.07 -13.67 0.42
N MET A 133 15.80 -14.06 -0.82
CA MET A 133 16.71 -13.82 -1.95
C MET A 133 16.65 -12.39 -2.50
N VAL A 134 15.47 -11.76 -2.50
CA VAL A 134 15.24 -10.47 -3.18
C VAL A 134 15.37 -9.28 -2.23
N SER A 135 15.04 -9.43 -0.94
CA SER A 135 15.08 -8.34 0.04
C SER A 135 16.43 -7.64 0.11
N PRO A 136 17.60 -8.32 0.14
CA PRO A 136 18.89 -7.63 0.18
C PRO A 136 19.08 -6.68 -1.00
N ALA A 137 18.70 -7.09 -2.22
CA ALA A 137 18.82 -6.25 -3.40
C ALA A 137 17.88 -5.03 -3.33
N LEU A 138 16.61 -5.24 -2.97
CA LEU A 138 15.63 -4.14 -2.90
C LEU A 138 15.93 -3.17 -1.75
N LEU A 139 16.32 -3.68 -0.58
CA LEU A 139 16.64 -2.88 0.60
C LEU A 139 17.97 -2.13 0.48
N LEU A 140 18.88 -2.55 -0.40
CA LEU A 140 20.14 -1.84 -0.66
C LEU A 140 20.04 -0.90 -1.87
N LEU A 141 19.32 -1.29 -2.92
CA LEU A 141 19.35 -0.62 -4.22
C LEU A 141 18.05 0.11 -4.59
N GLY A 142 16.92 -0.21 -3.97
CA GLY A 142 15.63 0.41 -4.28
C GLY A 142 15.60 1.91 -3.97
N ARG A 143 15.05 2.72 -4.88
CA ARG A 143 15.05 4.20 -4.80
C ARG A 143 13.67 4.82 -4.91
N THR A 144 12.73 4.17 -5.59
CA THR A 144 11.40 4.69 -5.90
C THR A 144 10.31 4.15 -4.98
N ARG A 145 9.19 4.89 -4.94
CA ARG A 145 7.99 4.47 -4.21
C ARG A 145 7.38 3.18 -4.80
N LEU A 146 7.43 3.02 -6.12
CA LEU A 146 6.88 1.85 -6.80
C LEU A 146 7.56 0.57 -6.30
N THR A 147 8.89 0.56 -6.24
CA THR A 147 9.66 -0.58 -5.76
C THR A 147 9.43 -0.84 -4.28
N ALA A 148 9.30 0.21 -3.47
CA ALA A 148 8.92 0.07 -2.06
C ALA A 148 7.53 -0.56 -1.88
N TYR A 149 6.51 -0.10 -2.62
CA TYR A 149 5.17 -0.67 -2.54
C TYR A 149 5.11 -2.09 -3.10
N GLY A 150 5.84 -2.39 -4.18
CA GLY A 150 5.97 -3.75 -4.69
C GLY A 150 6.61 -4.68 -3.66
N TYR A 151 7.71 -4.26 -3.04
CA TYR A 151 8.36 -5.01 -1.97
C TYR A 151 7.45 -5.23 -0.76
N GLY A 152 6.87 -4.14 -0.23
CA GLY A 152 5.96 -4.22 0.91
C GLY A 152 4.70 -5.03 0.61
N GLY A 153 4.17 -4.96 -0.61
CA GLY A 153 3.06 -5.79 -1.07
C GLY A 153 3.40 -7.28 -1.07
N MET A 154 4.62 -7.66 -1.47
CA MET A 154 5.08 -9.05 -1.39
C MET A 154 5.25 -9.54 0.05
N LEU A 155 5.68 -8.67 0.97
CA LEU A 155 5.73 -8.99 2.40
C LEU A 155 4.33 -9.17 3.00
N VAL A 156 3.37 -8.34 2.60
CA VAL A 156 1.96 -8.49 2.99
C VAL A 156 1.40 -9.79 2.43
N ALA A 157 1.67 -10.12 1.16
CA ALA A 157 1.25 -11.38 0.55
C ALA A 157 1.85 -12.59 1.29
N LEU A 158 3.13 -12.52 1.69
CA LEU A 158 3.76 -13.55 2.53
C LEU A 158 3.05 -13.68 3.87
N ALA A 159 2.80 -12.57 4.56
CA ALA A 159 2.13 -12.58 5.87
C ALA A 159 0.72 -13.19 5.77
N ILE A 160 -0.05 -12.81 4.76
CA ILE A 160 -1.39 -13.37 4.51
C ILE A 160 -1.29 -14.87 4.21
N ALA A 161 -0.48 -15.26 3.21
CA ALA A 161 -0.34 -16.66 2.82
C ALA A 161 0.10 -17.54 4.00
N TYR A 162 1.01 -17.05 4.83
CA TYR A 162 1.48 -17.76 6.01
C TYR A 162 0.35 -17.97 7.03
N VAL A 163 -0.40 -16.89 7.35
CA VAL A 163 -1.50 -16.95 8.32
C VAL A 163 -2.62 -17.86 7.83
N THR A 164 -2.96 -17.82 6.54
CA THR A 164 -4.08 -18.58 5.98
C THR A 164 -3.75 -20.05 5.77
N GLU A 165 -2.53 -20.41 5.39
CA GLU A 165 -2.19 -21.80 5.01
C GLU A 165 -1.59 -22.63 6.15
N ARG A 166 -1.09 -22.00 7.22
CA ARG A 166 -0.40 -22.69 8.32
C ARG A 166 -1.12 -22.59 9.67
N GLU A 167 -2.32 -22.03 9.72
CA GLU A 167 -3.00 -21.67 10.98
C GLU A 167 -2.03 -20.98 11.96
N ALA A 168 -1.24 -20.04 11.41
CA ALA A 168 0.03 -19.51 11.92
C ALA A 168 0.46 -19.99 13.33
N ASP A 169 1.57 -20.75 13.38
CA ASP A 169 2.28 -20.95 14.64
C ASP A 169 2.68 -19.61 15.29
N VAL A 170 3.01 -19.65 16.58
CA VAL A 170 3.28 -18.43 17.38
C VAL A 170 4.33 -17.53 16.71
N LEU A 171 5.37 -18.11 16.12
CA LEU A 171 6.45 -17.34 15.48
C LEU A 171 5.93 -16.60 14.26
N GLY A 172 5.25 -17.28 13.35
CA GLY A 172 4.77 -16.62 12.14
C GLY A 172 3.61 -15.66 12.38
N GLY A 173 2.77 -15.92 13.38
CA GLY A 173 1.77 -14.96 13.87
C GLY A 173 2.43 -13.66 14.36
N ASN A 174 3.52 -13.78 15.13
CA ASN A 174 4.32 -12.63 15.55
C ASN A 174 4.91 -11.85 14.37
N LEU A 175 5.50 -12.54 13.40
CA LEU A 175 6.12 -11.87 12.24
C LEU A 175 5.08 -11.15 11.38
N ALA A 176 3.90 -11.75 11.17
CA ALA A 176 2.80 -11.14 10.45
C ALA A 176 2.27 -9.89 11.17
N ALA A 177 2.03 -9.98 12.48
CA ALA A 177 1.57 -8.85 13.29
C ALA A 177 2.62 -7.72 13.38
N ALA A 178 3.91 -8.06 13.34
CA ALA A 178 5.02 -7.12 13.43
C ALA A 178 5.33 -6.38 12.12
N LEU A 179 4.80 -6.86 10.99
CA LEU A 179 5.09 -6.31 9.66
C LEU A 179 4.86 -4.78 9.55
N PRO A 180 3.73 -4.20 10.03
CA PRO A 180 3.51 -2.76 9.94
C PRO A 180 4.61 -1.96 10.66
N SER A 181 4.95 -2.36 11.89
CA SER A 181 5.99 -1.71 12.70
C SER A 181 7.37 -1.86 12.06
N ALA A 182 7.69 -3.04 11.50
CA ALA A 182 8.95 -3.28 10.82
C ALA A 182 9.13 -2.38 9.59
N LEU A 183 8.08 -2.21 8.77
CA LEU A 183 8.10 -1.31 7.61
C LEU A 183 8.32 0.16 8.03
N VAL A 184 7.67 0.60 9.11
CA VAL A 184 7.89 1.95 9.67
C VAL A 184 9.32 2.12 10.16
N LEU A 185 9.91 1.14 10.84
CA LEU A 185 11.30 1.19 11.28
C LEU A 185 12.28 1.32 10.11
N ILE A 186 12.09 0.51 9.05
CA ILE A 186 12.93 0.58 7.84
C ILE A 186 12.81 1.98 7.19
N GLY A 187 11.60 2.54 7.13
CA GLY A 187 11.37 3.88 6.59
C GLY A 187 11.93 5.01 7.48
N LEU A 188 11.99 4.81 8.80
CA LEU A 188 12.51 5.78 9.76
C LEU A 188 14.03 5.95 9.68
N VAL A 189 14.78 4.85 9.56
CA VAL A 189 16.26 4.85 9.58
C VAL A 189 16.87 5.52 8.35
N ARG A 190 16.13 5.63 7.23
CA ARG A 190 16.52 6.37 6.00
C ARG A 190 17.96 6.11 5.52
N SER A 191 18.34 4.85 5.34
CA SER A 191 19.68 4.50 4.86
C SER A 191 19.92 4.90 3.40
N GLY A 192 21.10 5.47 3.09
CA GLY A 192 21.46 5.84 1.71
C GLY A 192 21.01 7.23 1.24
N GLY A 193 20.58 8.11 2.17
CA GLY A 193 20.41 9.55 1.95
C GLY A 193 19.27 9.95 1.01
N GLU A 194 19.33 11.17 0.46
CA GLU A 194 18.26 11.76 -0.38
C GLU A 194 17.94 10.91 -1.63
N ARG A 195 18.91 10.16 -2.16
CA ARG A 195 18.74 9.30 -3.35
C ARG A 195 17.70 8.20 -3.17
N ARG A 196 17.43 7.80 -1.92
CA ARG A 196 16.54 6.68 -1.54
C ARG A 196 15.36 7.14 -0.69
N LYS A 197 15.23 8.44 -0.46
CA LYS A 197 14.18 9.02 0.39
C LYS A 197 12.78 8.56 -0.01
N ALA A 198 12.48 8.56 -1.31
CA ALA A 198 11.19 8.14 -1.82
C ALA A 198 10.86 6.66 -1.51
N PHE A 199 11.86 5.77 -1.57
CA PHE A 199 11.70 4.36 -1.18
C PHE A 199 11.39 4.23 0.32
N HIS A 200 12.17 4.87 1.19
CA HIS A 200 11.96 4.81 2.64
C HIS A 200 10.64 5.46 3.08
N ASP A 201 10.28 6.61 2.50
CA ASP A 201 9.03 7.29 2.80
C ASP A 201 7.83 6.42 2.38
N ALA A 202 7.90 5.70 1.26
CA ALA A 202 6.85 4.77 0.84
C ALA A 202 6.71 3.55 1.76
N LEU A 203 7.81 2.96 2.25
CA LEU A 203 7.73 1.87 3.24
C LEU A 203 7.13 2.36 4.56
N LEU A 204 7.51 3.55 5.01
CA LEU A 204 6.94 4.17 6.21
C LEU A 204 5.43 4.37 6.06
N GLU A 205 5.00 4.97 4.97
CA GLU A 205 3.58 5.20 4.69
C GLU A 205 2.80 3.88 4.63
N LEU A 206 3.35 2.86 3.96
CA LEU A 206 2.71 1.55 3.88
C LEU A 206 2.57 0.92 5.28
N GLY A 207 3.62 0.99 6.10
CA GLY A 207 3.56 0.51 7.48
C GLY A 207 2.53 1.26 8.34
N VAL A 208 2.42 2.59 8.18
CA VAL A 208 1.38 3.41 8.83
C VAL A 208 -0.03 2.99 8.40
N VAL A 209 -0.25 2.81 7.09
CA VAL A 209 -1.55 2.36 6.55
C VAL A 209 -1.90 0.99 7.09
N LEU A 210 -0.96 0.04 7.06
CA LEU A 210 -1.19 -1.31 7.57
C LEU A 210 -1.44 -1.33 9.07
N ALA A 211 -0.77 -0.50 9.86
CA ALA A 211 -1.00 -0.40 11.31
C ALA A 211 -2.43 0.09 11.61
N LEU A 212 -2.87 1.17 10.96
CA LEU A 212 -4.20 1.74 11.16
C LEU A 212 -5.31 0.80 10.67
N LEU A 213 -5.12 0.16 9.50
CA LEU A 213 -6.05 -0.82 8.98
C LEU A 213 -6.13 -2.06 9.88
N GLY A 214 -4.98 -2.60 10.28
CA GLY A 214 -4.89 -3.76 11.16
C GLY A 214 -5.57 -3.52 12.51
N ALA A 215 -5.29 -2.38 13.16
CA ALA A 215 -5.94 -2.02 14.41
C ALA A 215 -7.44 -1.76 14.26
N SER A 216 -7.88 -1.19 13.14
CA SER A 216 -9.30 -0.98 12.84
C SER A 216 -10.03 -2.30 12.65
N LEU A 217 -9.43 -3.27 11.94
CA LEU A 217 -9.99 -4.60 11.75
C LEU A 217 -9.96 -5.42 13.05
N ALA A 218 -8.91 -5.29 13.87
CA ALA A 218 -8.83 -5.93 15.17
C ALA A 218 -10.01 -5.56 16.09
N GLN A 219 -10.60 -4.36 15.92
CA GLN A 219 -11.78 -3.98 16.71
C GLN A 219 -13.04 -4.82 16.41
N LEU A 220 -13.05 -5.61 15.33
CA LEU A 220 -14.09 -6.60 15.10
C LEU A 220 -14.12 -7.68 16.20
N GLY A 221 -13.01 -7.88 16.92
CA GLY A 221 -12.97 -8.70 18.13
C GLY A 221 -14.11 -8.33 19.09
N TRP A 222 -14.30 -7.03 19.38
CA TRP A 222 -15.39 -6.55 20.25
C TRP A 222 -16.80 -6.86 19.73
N THR A 223 -16.96 -7.02 18.42
CA THR A 223 -18.26 -7.36 17.81
C THR A 223 -18.59 -8.84 17.97
N PHE A 224 -17.60 -9.71 17.75
CA PHE A 224 -17.77 -11.16 17.75
C PHE A 224 -17.52 -11.81 19.11
N GLY A 225 -16.81 -11.12 20.01
CA GLY A 225 -16.30 -11.69 21.25
C GLY A 225 -14.99 -12.44 21.01
N VAL A 226 -14.18 -12.53 22.06
CA VAL A 226 -12.92 -13.29 22.05
C VAL A 226 -12.91 -14.16 23.29
N ASP A 227 -12.86 -15.48 23.12
CA ASP A 227 -12.81 -16.40 24.24
C ASP A 227 -11.40 -16.46 24.86
N ARG A 228 -11.23 -17.27 25.92
CA ARG A 228 -9.95 -17.34 26.64
C ARG A 228 -8.84 -17.97 25.83
N ASP A 229 -9.16 -18.92 24.97
CA ASP A 229 -8.18 -19.67 24.21
C ASP A 229 -7.68 -18.80 23.05
N ASP A 230 -8.60 -18.17 22.32
CA ASP A 230 -8.29 -17.19 21.28
C ASP A 230 -7.49 -16.00 21.84
N ALA A 231 -7.90 -15.48 23.00
CA ALA A 231 -7.17 -14.38 23.65
C ALA A 231 -5.74 -14.79 24.05
N GLY A 232 -5.56 -16.02 24.54
CA GLY A 232 -4.25 -16.59 24.84
C GLY A 232 -3.36 -16.67 23.61
N ASP A 233 -3.93 -17.11 22.49
CA ASP A 233 -3.25 -17.20 21.19
C ASP A 233 -2.80 -15.82 20.68
N TRP A 234 -3.66 -14.81 20.76
CA TRP A 234 -3.28 -13.44 20.39
C TRP A 234 -2.26 -12.83 21.35
N ALA A 235 -2.35 -13.14 22.65
CA ALA A 235 -1.40 -12.65 23.65
C ALA A 235 0.03 -13.13 23.39
N VAL A 236 0.21 -14.33 22.80
CA VAL A 236 1.52 -14.83 22.40
C VAL A 236 1.95 -14.38 21.00
N ARG A 237 1.01 -13.98 20.11
CA ARG A 237 1.28 -13.55 18.71
C ARG A 237 1.51 -12.04 18.54
N LEU A 238 1.17 -11.21 19.52
CA LEU A 238 1.35 -9.74 19.47
C LEU A 238 2.64 -9.16 20.12
N PRO A 239 3.40 -9.86 21.00
CA PRO A 239 4.53 -9.24 21.71
C PRO A 239 5.57 -8.59 20.81
N LEU A 240 5.93 -9.23 19.69
CA LEU A 240 6.91 -8.66 18.76
C LEU A 240 6.39 -7.37 18.11
N ALA A 241 5.11 -7.36 17.71
CA ALA A 241 4.47 -6.20 17.12
C ALA A 241 4.45 -5.01 18.08
N VAL A 242 4.09 -5.26 19.34
CA VAL A 242 4.07 -4.26 20.42
C VAL A 242 5.49 -3.74 20.71
N ALA A 243 6.48 -4.63 20.81
CA ALA A 243 7.86 -4.25 21.06
C ALA A 243 8.43 -3.37 19.94
N LEU A 244 8.22 -3.74 18.68
CA LEU A 244 8.64 -2.93 17.53
C LEU A 244 7.86 -1.62 17.46
N ALA A 245 6.58 -1.60 17.79
CA ALA A 245 5.78 -0.39 17.84
C ALA A 245 6.26 0.59 18.91
N ALA A 246 6.69 0.08 20.07
CA ALA A 246 7.33 0.89 21.12
C ALA A 246 8.68 1.44 20.64
N LEU A 247 9.49 0.62 19.96
CA LEU A 247 10.76 1.04 19.37
C LEU A 247 10.57 2.13 18.30
N VAL A 248 9.54 2.03 17.45
CA VAL A 248 9.16 3.08 16.50
C VAL A 248 8.90 4.39 17.23
N GLY A 249 8.09 4.35 18.29
CA GLY A 249 7.79 5.52 19.10
C GLY A 249 9.06 6.15 19.67
N ALA A 250 9.90 5.36 20.32
CA ALA A 250 11.17 5.81 20.87
C ALA A 250 12.07 6.43 19.79
N LEU A 251 12.37 5.69 18.72
CA LEU A 251 13.27 6.14 17.66
C LEU A 251 12.74 7.38 16.91
N ALA A 252 11.42 7.52 16.76
CA ALA A 252 10.84 8.69 16.13
C ALA A 252 11.14 9.97 16.93
N PHE A 253 11.16 9.93 18.28
CA PHE A 253 11.56 11.09 19.09
C PHE A 253 13.04 11.48 18.93
N TRP A 254 13.89 10.53 18.56
CA TRP A 254 15.31 10.80 18.28
C TRP A 254 15.55 11.32 16.86
N LEU A 255 14.80 10.82 15.87
CA LEU A 255 15.09 11.06 14.46
C LEU A 255 14.19 12.13 13.80
N ARG A 256 13.05 12.48 14.42
CA ARG A 256 12.02 13.36 13.82
C ARG A 256 11.69 14.55 14.70
N SER A 257 10.99 15.52 14.10
CA SER A 257 10.46 16.65 14.87
C SER A 257 9.47 16.15 15.92
N ARG A 258 9.32 16.89 17.03
CA ARG A 258 8.44 16.47 18.14
C ARG A 258 7.00 16.20 17.68
N SER A 259 6.48 16.97 16.74
CA SER A 259 5.12 16.79 16.20
C SER A 259 5.00 15.53 15.33
N GLU A 260 5.99 15.25 14.47
CA GLU A 260 6.05 14.02 13.68
C GLU A 260 6.26 12.78 14.55
N ALA A 261 7.11 12.88 15.58
CA ALA A 261 7.36 11.80 16.52
C ALA A 261 6.10 11.41 17.30
N VAL A 262 5.37 12.40 17.81
CA VAL A 262 4.07 12.19 18.46
C VAL A 262 3.08 11.53 17.49
N LEU A 263 3.02 11.98 16.23
CA LEU A 263 2.16 11.35 15.23
C LEU A 263 2.51 9.88 14.99
N LEU A 264 3.79 9.56 14.75
CA LEU A 264 4.22 8.18 14.49
C LEU A 264 4.01 7.27 15.71
N ALA A 265 4.31 7.73 16.92
CA ALA A 265 4.04 6.99 18.14
C ALA A 265 2.53 6.75 18.33
N THR A 266 1.70 7.77 18.08
CA THR A 266 0.24 7.64 18.17
C THR A 266 -0.28 6.62 17.16
N VAL A 267 0.19 6.69 15.92
CA VAL A 267 -0.26 5.80 14.85
C VAL A 267 0.19 4.37 15.11
N VAL A 268 1.47 4.13 15.37
CA VAL A 268 2.01 2.76 15.40
C VAL A 268 1.82 2.14 16.78
N SER A 269 2.27 2.80 17.85
CA SER A 269 2.11 2.29 19.21
C SER A 269 0.64 2.30 19.65
N GLY A 270 -0.13 3.33 19.29
CA GLY A 270 -1.57 3.37 19.55
C GLY A 270 -2.35 2.27 18.82
N SER A 271 -2.01 1.99 17.56
CA SER A 271 -2.62 0.88 16.80
C SER A 271 -2.30 -0.48 17.42
N ALA A 272 -1.04 -0.71 17.79
CA ALA A 272 -0.63 -1.96 18.44
C ALA A 272 -1.36 -2.16 19.78
N MET A 273 -1.50 -1.11 20.58
CA MET A 273 -2.25 -1.14 21.83
C MET A 273 -3.74 -1.42 21.60
N ALA A 274 -4.37 -0.72 20.66
CA ALA A 274 -5.79 -0.91 20.35
C ALA A 274 -6.08 -2.34 19.84
N ALA A 275 -5.17 -2.90 19.04
CA ALA A 275 -5.26 -4.29 18.59
C ALA A 275 -5.08 -5.28 19.75
N ALA A 276 -4.11 -5.06 20.64
CA ALA A 276 -3.89 -5.91 21.81
C ALA A 276 -5.09 -5.89 22.76
N LEU A 277 -5.70 -4.74 23.01
CA LEU A 277 -6.92 -4.64 23.83
C LEU A 277 -8.09 -5.42 23.23
N ALA A 278 -8.22 -5.43 21.90
CA ALA A 278 -9.34 -6.05 21.21
C ALA A 278 -9.18 -7.55 20.97
N LEU A 279 -7.95 -8.08 21.04
CA LEU A 279 -7.64 -9.47 20.65
C LEU A 279 -7.00 -10.29 21.77
N ALA A 280 -6.19 -9.69 22.64
CA ALA A 280 -5.43 -10.42 23.66
C ALA A 280 -6.13 -10.47 25.03
N LEU A 281 -7.33 -9.89 25.16
CA LEU A 281 -8.11 -9.90 26.39
C LEU A 281 -9.42 -10.66 26.15
N PRO A 282 -9.77 -11.66 26.98
CA PRO A 282 -11.02 -12.38 26.82
C PRO A 282 -12.20 -11.47 27.19
N HIS A 283 -13.18 -11.39 26.31
CA HIS A 283 -14.39 -10.58 26.51
C HIS A 283 -15.59 -11.14 25.73
N GLY A 284 -16.79 -10.85 26.20
CA GLY A 284 -18.03 -11.22 25.52
C GLY A 284 -18.30 -10.39 24.26
N SER A 285 -19.46 -10.63 23.66
CA SER A 285 -19.98 -9.92 22.48
C SER A 285 -21.25 -9.11 22.80
N GLY A 286 -21.46 -8.79 24.08
CA GLY A 286 -22.62 -8.04 24.55
C GLY A 286 -22.61 -6.56 24.14
N PRO A 287 -23.72 -5.85 24.38
CA PRO A 287 -23.83 -4.42 24.03
C PRO A 287 -22.78 -3.54 24.73
N LEU A 288 -22.39 -3.88 25.96
CA LEU A 288 -21.39 -3.12 26.72
C LEU A 288 -19.99 -3.28 26.12
N GLU A 289 -19.62 -4.49 25.72
CA GLU A 289 -18.33 -4.80 25.09
C GLU A 289 -18.22 -4.15 23.71
N ARG A 290 -19.30 -4.19 22.90
CA ARG A 290 -19.37 -3.48 21.62
C ARG A 290 -19.24 -1.96 21.78
N PHE A 291 -19.87 -1.41 22.82
CA PHE A 291 -19.75 0.00 23.15
C PHE A 291 -18.32 0.36 23.56
N PHE A 292 -17.68 -0.46 24.39
CA PHE A 292 -16.29 -0.28 24.78
C PHE A 292 -15.35 -0.33 23.56
N GLY A 293 -15.53 -1.31 22.66
CA GLY A 293 -14.77 -1.39 21.42
C GLY A 293 -14.92 -0.16 20.52
N ALA A 294 -16.13 0.41 20.46
CA ALA A 294 -16.33 1.67 19.75
C ALA A 294 -15.62 2.85 20.43
N LEU A 295 -15.59 2.91 21.76
CA LEU A 295 -14.81 3.93 22.50
C LEU A 295 -13.31 3.80 22.23
N VAL A 296 -12.76 2.58 22.24
CA VAL A 296 -11.34 2.33 21.91
C VAL A 296 -11.03 2.77 20.48
N TYR A 297 -11.88 2.41 19.51
CA TYR A 297 -11.74 2.84 18.12
C TYR A 297 -11.76 4.37 17.99
N LEU A 298 -12.74 5.04 18.62
CA LEU A 298 -12.87 6.50 18.57
C LEU A 298 -11.72 7.20 19.29
N ALA A 299 -11.22 6.64 20.39
CA ALA A 299 -10.06 7.15 21.09
C ALA A 299 -8.79 7.08 20.22
N LEU A 300 -8.55 5.94 19.55
CA LEU A 300 -7.44 5.78 18.61
C LEU A 300 -7.52 6.82 17.49
N TRP A 301 -8.62 6.86 16.75
CA TRP A 301 -8.76 7.76 15.61
C TRP A 301 -8.85 9.24 16.02
N GLY A 302 -9.40 9.55 17.20
CA GLY A 302 -9.37 10.88 17.79
C GLY A 302 -7.95 11.33 18.15
N ALA A 303 -7.14 10.43 18.74
CA ALA A 303 -5.73 10.70 19.01
C ALA A 303 -4.94 10.90 17.70
N VAL A 304 -5.18 10.07 16.68
CA VAL A 304 -4.58 10.21 15.34
C VAL A 304 -4.98 11.54 14.72
N ALA A 305 -6.25 11.94 14.78
CA ALA A 305 -6.72 13.24 14.27
C ALA A 305 -6.02 14.41 14.99
N ALA A 306 -5.92 14.35 16.32
CA ALA A 306 -5.26 15.38 17.11
C ALA A 306 -3.76 15.46 16.82
N ALA A 307 -3.07 14.32 16.65
CA ALA A 307 -1.67 14.28 16.29
C ALA A 307 -1.42 14.76 14.85
N ALA A 308 -2.29 14.37 13.91
CA ALA A 308 -2.21 14.79 12.51
C ALA A 308 -2.36 16.31 12.36
N THR A 309 -3.25 16.94 13.12
CA THR A 309 -3.41 18.41 13.15
C THR A 309 -2.15 19.09 13.65
N ARG A 310 -1.54 18.61 14.74
CA ARG A 310 -0.28 19.17 15.29
C ARG A 310 0.90 18.99 14.34
N ALA A 311 0.91 17.92 13.56
CA ALA A 311 1.95 17.64 12.57
C ALA A 311 1.66 18.25 11.18
N GLY A 312 0.52 18.92 10.98
CA GLY A 312 0.15 19.55 9.70
C GLY A 312 -0.39 18.59 8.62
N TRP A 313 -0.66 17.33 8.94
CA TRP A 313 -1.10 16.30 7.98
C TRP A 313 -2.61 16.35 7.71
N ARG A 314 -3.05 17.34 6.92
CA ARG A 314 -4.48 17.60 6.62
C ARG A 314 -5.23 16.39 6.03
N ARG A 315 -4.58 15.62 5.16
CA ARG A 315 -5.20 14.42 4.54
C ARG A 315 -5.46 13.34 5.59
N LEU A 316 -4.50 13.07 6.46
CA LEU A 316 -4.64 12.07 7.53
C LEU A 316 -5.70 12.50 8.56
N PHE A 317 -5.80 13.80 8.87
CA PHE A 317 -6.90 14.33 9.66
C PHE A 317 -8.26 14.02 9.03
N GLY A 318 -8.43 14.29 7.72
CA GLY A 318 -9.66 13.97 7.00
C GLY A 318 -10.01 12.48 7.03
N VAL A 319 -9.01 11.61 6.83
CA VAL A 319 -9.17 10.15 6.96
C VAL A 319 -9.60 9.75 8.37
N ALA A 320 -9.00 10.35 9.40
CA ALA A 320 -9.33 10.05 10.79
C ALA A 320 -10.76 10.46 11.17
N VAL A 321 -11.20 11.63 10.72
CA VAL A 321 -12.60 12.07 10.89
C VAL A 321 -13.56 11.14 10.14
N ALA A 322 -13.23 10.74 8.91
CA ALA A 322 -14.06 9.82 8.14
C ALA A 322 -14.14 8.43 8.80
N ALA A 323 -13.03 7.90 9.31
CA ALA A 323 -12.98 6.63 10.04
C ALA A 323 -13.84 6.69 11.31
N ALA A 324 -13.71 7.75 12.10
CA ALA A 324 -14.54 7.96 13.29
C ALA A 324 -16.03 8.06 12.95
N ALA A 325 -16.39 8.81 11.91
CA ALA A 325 -17.78 8.92 11.44
C ALA A 325 -18.33 7.57 10.96
N LEU A 326 -17.53 6.80 10.22
CA LEU A 326 -17.90 5.46 9.78
C LEU A 326 -18.15 4.53 10.99
N ARG A 327 -17.31 4.58 12.03
CA ARG A 327 -17.53 3.78 13.24
C ARG A 327 -18.79 4.18 14.00
N LEU A 328 -19.09 5.47 14.10
CA LEU A 328 -20.35 5.95 14.69
C LEU A 328 -21.57 5.48 13.90
N PHE A 329 -21.43 5.29 12.60
CA PHE A 329 -22.47 4.67 11.78
C PHE A 329 -22.55 3.15 12.03
N LEU A 330 -21.42 2.44 12.09
CA LEU A 330 -21.40 0.98 12.30
C LEU A 330 -21.91 0.55 13.68
N ILE A 331 -21.55 1.28 14.74
CA ILE A 331 -21.99 0.95 16.12
C ILE A 331 -23.52 0.94 16.24
N TYR A 332 -24.21 1.75 15.44
CA TYR A 332 -25.65 1.77 15.38
C TYR A 332 -26.21 0.41 14.92
N PHE A 333 -25.63 -0.21 13.89
CA PHE A 333 -26.02 -1.58 13.49
C PHE A 333 -25.61 -2.64 14.51
N GLU A 334 -24.49 -2.45 15.20
CA GLU A 334 -24.00 -3.39 16.22
C GLU A 334 -24.86 -3.40 17.50
N LEU A 335 -25.49 -2.27 17.85
CA LEU A 335 -26.31 -2.14 19.06
C LEU A 335 -27.78 -2.45 18.82
N PHE A 336 -28.31 -2.18 17.63
CA PHE A 336 -29.72 -2.40 17.30
C PHE A 336 -29.89 -3.71 16.52
N TYR A 337 -30.33 -4.76 17.24
CA TYR A 337 -30.46 -6.13 16.72
C TYR A 337 -31.51 -6.33 15.62
N SER A 338 -32.48 -5.42 15.43
CA SER A 338 -33.53 -5.58 14.42
C SER A 338 -33.40 -4.55 13.29
N LEU A 339 -33.44 -5.04 12.04
CA LEU A 339 -33.45 -4.23 10.82
C LEU A 339 -34.52 -3.13 10.85
N ALA A 340 -35.65 -3.37 11.51
CA ALA A 340 -36.73 -2.40 11.67
C ALA A 340 -36.31 -1.23 12.60
N PHE A 341 -35.73 -1.52 13.77
CA PHE A 341 -35.26 -0.48 14.68
C PHE A 341 -34.10 0.32 14.06
N THR A 342 -33.22 -0.37 13.34
CA THR A 342 -32.12 0.21 12.56
C THR A 342 -32.65 1.12 11.44
N GLY A 343 -33.69 0.70 10.72
CA GLY A 343 -34.34 1.54 9.72
C GLY A 343 -34.94 2.81 10.32
N VAL A 344 -35.64 2.68 11.45
CA VAL A 344 -36.27 3.83 12.13
C VAL A 344 -35.24 4.83 12.63
N GLY A 345 -34.15 4.41 13.28
CA GLY A 345 -33.17 5.38 13.76
C GLY A 345 -32.28 5.96 12.66
N LEU A 346 -32.05 5.27 11.53
CA LEU A 346 -31.46 5.90 10.34
C LEU A 346 -32.36 7.00 9.77
N ILE A 347 -33.68 6.77 9.72
CA ILE A 347 -34.66 7.78 9.31
C ILE A 347 -34.62 8.97 10.27
N VAL A 348 -34.65 8.73 11.59
CA VAL A 348 -34.59 9.80 12.61
C VAL A 348 -33.27 10.58 12.52
N ALA A 349 -32.14 9.90 12.39
CA ALA A 349 -30.83 10.55 12.26
C ALA A 349 -30.73 11.37 10.97
N GLY A 350 -31.23 10.86 9.84
CA GLY A 350 -31.32 11.58 8.58
C GLY A 350 -32.19 12.83 8.69
N VAL A 351 -33.38 12.72 9.30
CA VAL A 351 -34.26 13.86 9.56
C VAL A 351 -33.59 14.90 10.46
N LEU A 352 -32.88 14.46 11.51
CA LEU A 352 -32.14 15.36 12.41
C LEU A 352 -31.00 16.10 11.69
N LEU A 353 -30.22 15.42 10.86
CA LEU A 353 -29.17 16.05 10.05
C LEU A 353 -29.74 17.06 9.05
N ILE A 354 -30.86 16.73 8.41
CA ILE A 354 -31.58 17.65 7.50
C ILE A 354 -32.12 18.86 8.28
N ALA A 355 -32.72 18.65 9.45
CA ALA A 355 -33.22 19.72 10.30
C ALA A 355 -32.09 20.62 10.80
N LEU A 356 -30.95 20.04 11.18
CA LEU A 356 -29.77 20.76 11.64
C LEU A 356 -29.15 21.59 10.52
N THR A 357 -28.97 21.01 9.33
CA THR A 357 -28.45 21.74 8.16
C THR A 357 -29.41 22.84 7.70
N TRP A 358 -30.72 22.59 7.72
CA TRP A 358 -31.72 23.61 7.42
C TRP A 358 -31.73 24.73 8.47
N GLY A 359 -31.70 24.40 9.77
CA GLY A 359 -31.60 25.36 10.87
C GLY A 359 -30.34 26.21 10.79
N TRP A 360 -29.20 25.57 10.53
CA TRP A 360 -27.91 26.24 10.32
C TRP A 360 -27.94 27.20 9.14
N SER A 361 -28.50 26.77 8.00
CA SER A 361 -28.67 27.63 6.82
C SER A 361 -29.62 28.81 7.07
N ARG A 362 -30.61 28.67 7.97
CA ARG A 362 -31.51 29.74 8.37
C ARG A 362 -30.85 30.75 9.31
N ILE A 363 -30.00 30.28 10.22
CA ILE A 363 -29.20 31.13 11.11
C ILE A 363 -28.19 31.92 10.28
N MET A 364 -27.44 31.27 9.38
CA MET A 364 -26.49 31.96 8.50
C MET A 364 -27.16 33.00 7.60
N ARG A 365 -28.36 32.73 7.06
CA ARG A 365 -29.14 33.72 6.29
C ARG A 365 -29.67 34.89 7.13
N ARG A 366 -29.88 34.71 8.43
CA ARG A 366 -30.29 35.79 9.37
C ARG A 366 -29.09 36.56 9.93
N SER A 367 -27.90 35.96 9.92
CA SER A 367 -26.68 36.54 10.47
C SER A 367 -25.87 37.41 9.49
N GLY A 368 -26.34 37.60 8.24
CA GLY A 368 -25.92 38.72 7.38
C GLY A 368 -24.44 39.11 7.47
N ARG A 369 -23.56 38.14 7.25
CA ARG A 369 -22.21 38.32 6.71
C ARG A 369 -22.01 37.30 5.61
#